data_AF-A0A124ISH9-F1
#
_entry.id   AF-A0A124ISH9-F1
#
_cell.length_a   1.000
_cell.length_b   1.000
_cell.length_c   1.000
_cell.angle_alpha   90.00
_cell.angle_beta   90.00
_cell.angle_gamma   90.00
#
_symmetry.space_group_name_H-M   'P 1'
#
loop_
_entity.id
_entity.type
_entity.pdbx_description
1 polymer ?
#
loop_
_entity_poly.entity_id
_entity_poly.type
_entity_poly.pdbx_seq_one_letter_code
_entity_poly.pdbx_strand_id
1 'polypeptide(L)'
;MGLTGVADLPLHEGHVPPWLFSRMTKLSSLIINLMVDEYGVRRTIKMFSNPIFFQSFNNIIGMDWDSSGSTTITTAALKVALKSVDVGIKVVGGKGSMR
;
A
#
# COMPACT_ATOMS: atom_id res chain seq x y z
N MET A 1 -5.21 -43.05 2.40
CA MET A 1 -4.41 -41.87 2.02
C MET A 1 -4.33 -40.99 3.25
N GLY A 2 -3.16 -40.90 3.89
CA GLY A 2 -2.99 -40.07 5.11
C GLY A 2 -2.93 -38.59 4.76
N LEU A 3 -3.20 -37.71 5.73
CA LEU A 3 -3.10 -36.26 5.56
C LEU A 3 -1.66 -35.90 5.11
N THR A 4 -1.49 -35.39 3.88
CA THR A 4 -0.15 -35.13 3.31
C THR A 4 0.36 -33.70 3.52
N GLY A 5 -0.39 -32.85 4.23
CA GLY A 5 0.04 -31.50 4.58
C GLY A 5 -1.06 -30.68 5.26
N VAL A 6 -0.66 -29.79 6.16
CA VAL A 6 -1.50 -28.76 6.77
C VAL A 6 -0.82 -27.42 6.54
N ALA A 7 -1.56 -26.46 6.00
CA ALA A 7 -1.15 -25.07 5.94
C ALA A 7 -2.07 -24.27 6.87
N ASP A 8 -1.47 -23.58 7.83
CA ASP A 8 -2.18 -22.63 8.68
C ASP A 8 -1.97 -21.23 8.09
N LEU A 9 -3.06 -20.49 7.88
CA LEU A 9 -3.06 -19.15 7.30
C LEU A 9 -3.74 -18.21 8.31
N PRO A 10 -3.07 -17.92 9.44
CA PRO A 10 -3.66 -17.10 10.48
C PRO A 10 -3.82 -15.67 10.01
N LEU A 11 -4.92 -15.03 10.41
CA LEU A 11 -5.11 -13.60 10.18
C LEU A 11 -4.27 -12.82 11.20
N HIS A 12 -3.40 -11.93 10.72
CA HIS A 12 -2.61 -11.07 11.58
C HIS A 12 -3.44 -9.86 12.04
N GLU A 13 -3.81 -9.87 13.32
CA GLU A 13 -4.49 -8.77 14.00
C GLU A 13 -3.49 -7.88 14.75
N GLY A 14 -3.71 -6.57 14.73
CA GLY A 14 -2.85 -5.62 15.44
C GLY A 14 -2.74 -4.26 14.75
N HIS A 15 -2.04 -3.33 15.41
CA HIS A 15 -1.72 -2.03 14.84
C HIS A 15 -0.31 -2.02 14.28
N VAL A 16 -0.16 -1.40 13.11
CA VAL A 16 1.16 -1.14 12.53
C VAL A 16 1.92 -0.18 13.45
N PRO A 17 3.11 -0.57 13.93
CA PRO A 17 3.84 0.27 14.86
C PRO A 17 4.33 1.56 14.17
N PRO A 18 4.40 2.70 14.89
CA PRO A 18 4.71 3.99 14.28
C PRO A 18 6.04 4.03 13.50
N TRP A 19 7.05 3.29 13.98
CA TRP A 19 8.35 3.21 13.32
C TRP A 19 8.25 2.52 11.95
N LEU A 20 7.39 1.50 11.81
CA LEU A 20 7.17 0.80 10.55
C LEU A 20 6.40 1.69 9.60
N PHE A 21 5.32 2.31 10.08
CA PHE A 21 4.52 3.23 9.28
C PHE A 21 5.35 4.39 8.69
N SER A 22 6.32 4.91 9.47
CA SER A 22 7.26 5.92 8.99
C SER A 22 8.12 5.40 7.83
N ARG A 23 8.61 4.15 7.90
CA ARG A 23 9.38 3.52 6.82
C ARG A 23 8.51 3.22 5.59
N MET A 24 7.31 2.69 5.80
CA MET A 24 6.31 2.45 4.74
C MET A 24 6.04 3.72 3.95
N THR A 25 5.84 4.84 4.64
CA THR A 25 5.58 6.15 4.03
C THR A 25 6.76 6.61 3.18
N LYS A 26 7.99 6.54 3.72
CA LYS A 26 9.21 6.92 2.97
C LYS A 26 9.38 6.08 1.71
N LEU A 27 9.22 4.76 1.83
CA LEU A 27 9.35 3.84 0.70
C LEU A 27 8.25 4.08 -0.34
N SER A 28 7.02 4.34 0.11
CA SER A 28 5.90 4.72 -0.78
C SER A 28 6.22 5.97 -1.59
N SER A 29 6.78 7.02 -0.98
CA SER A 29 7.17 8.26 -1.69
C SER A 29 8.20 7.97 -2.79
N LEU A 30 9.21 7.15 -2.50
CA LEU A 30 10.24 6.78 -3.46
C LEU A 30 9.68 5.98 -4.64
N ILE A 31 8.86 4.96 -4.35
CA ILE A 31 8.24 4.12 -5.39
C ILE A 31 7.32 4.96 -6.28
N ILE A 32 6.48 5.82 -5.69
CA ILE A 32 5.56 6.66 -6.46
C ILE A 32 6.32 7.64 -7.38
N ASN A 33 7.39 8.27 -6.89
CA ASN A 33 8.22 9.14 -7.73
C ASN A 33 8.77 8.37 -8.94
N LEU A 34 9.36 7.20 -8.70
CA LEU A 34 9.88 6.33 -9.77
C LEU A 34 8.78 5.90 -10.75
N MET A 35 7.61 5.51 -10.25
CA MET A 35 6.49 5.12 -11.10
C MET A 35 6.00 6.27 -11.98
N VAL A 36 5.92 7.48 -11.42
CA VAL A 36 5.47 8.66 -12.18
C VAL A 36 6.52 9.09 -13.20
N ASP A 37 7.80 9.02 -12.87
CA ASP A 37 8.91 9.32 -13.79
C ASP A 37 8.94 8.33 -14.96
N GLU A 38 8.82 7.03 -14.69
CA GLU A 38 8.91 5.96 -15.69
C GLU A 38 7.62 5.82 -16.54
N TYR A 39 6.45 5.93 -15.91
CA TYR A 39 5.17 5.56 -16.52
C TYR A 39 4.18 6.71 -16.66
N GLY A 40 4.45 7.85 -16.03
CA GLY A 40 3.53 8.99 -15.95
C GLY A 40 2.40 8.81 -14.93
N VAL A 41 1.78 9.94 -14.59
CA VAL A 41 0.70 10.05 -13.59
C VAL A 41 -0.47 9.11 -13.90
N ARG A 42 -0.98 9.13 -15.14
CA ARG A 42 -2.19 8.40 -15.51
C ARG A 42 -2.00 6.88 -15.41
N ARG A 43 -0.84 6.37 -15.82
CA ARG A 43 -0.53 4.94 -15.75
C ARG A 43 -0.30 4.51 -14.30
N THR A 44 0.39 5.32 -13.51
CA THR A 44 0.59 5.10 -12.07
C THR A 44 -0.75 4.91 -11.35
N ILE A 45 -1.70 5.83 -11.55
CA ILE A 45 -3.05 5.72 -10.94
C ILE A 45 -3.77 4.44 -11.42
N LYS A 46 -3.69 4.13 -12.72
CA LYS A 46 -4.33 2.94 -13.30
C LYS A 46 -3.76 1.64 -12.72
N MET A 47 -2.48 1.60 -12.35
CA MET A 47 -1.87 0.42 -11.73
C MET A 47 -2.48 0.12 -10.36
N PHE A 48 -2.77 1.15 -9.55
CA PHE A 48 -3.46 0.97 -8.26
C PHE A 48 -4.92 0.48 -8.39
N SER A 49 -5.50 0.51 -9.60
CA SER A 49 -6.80 -0.11 -9.87
C SER A 49 -6.71 -1.64 -10.03
N ASN A 50 -5.52 -2.19 -10.23
CA ASN A 50 -5.29 -3.63 -10.30
C ASN A 50 -5.08 -4.18 -8.87
N PRO A 51 -5.92 -5.11 -8.40
CA PRO A 51 -5.84 -5.64 -7.04
C PRO A 51 -4.53 -6.37 -6.75
N ILE A 52 -3.96 -7.06 -7.74
CA ILE A 52 -2.68 -7.77 -7.60
C ILE A 52 -1.54 -6.78 -7.44
N PHE A 53 -1.56 -5.68 -8.21
CA PHE A 53 -0.58 -4.61 -8.05
C PHE A 53 -0.73 -3.93 -6.70
N PHE A 54 -1.97 -3.60 -6.28
CA PHE A 54 -2.22 -3.00 -4.98
C PHE A 54 -1.68 -3.89 -3.84
N GLN A 55 -1.93 -5.20 -3.89
CA GLN A 55 -1.42 -6.14 -2.89
C GLN A 55 0.11 -6.26 -2.95
N SER A 56 0.70 -6.26 -4.15
CA SER A 56 2.16 -6.27 -4.31
C SER A 56 2.78 -5.01 -3.71
N PHE A 57 2.14 -3.86 -3.91
CA PHE A 57 2.54 -2.59 -3.30
C PHE A 57 2.38 -2.60 -1.78
N ASN A 58 1.28 -3.15 -1.24
CA ASN A 58 1.10 -3.38 0.19
C ASN A 58 2.28 -4.17 0.77
N ASN A 59 2.64 -5.28 0.13
CA ASN A 59 3.70 -6.15 0.63
C ASN A 59 5.10 -5.49 0.54
N ILE A 60 5.41 -4.81 -0.57
CA ILE A 60 6.73 -4.20 -0.76
C ILE A 60 7.00 -3.06 0.22
N ILE A 61 5.96 -2.34 0.67
CA ILE A 61 6.13 -1.28 1.67
C ILE A 61 6.30 -1.82 3.10
N GLY A 62 6.11 -3.13 3.31
CA GLY A 62 6.34 -3.80 4.59
C GLY A 62 5.08 -4.22 5.34
N MET A 63 3.92 -4.28 4.68
CA MET A 63 2.73 -4.96 5.24
C MET A 63 2.77 -6.45 4.95
N ASP A 64 2.20 -7.23 5.86
CA ASP A 64 1.92 -8.64 5.61
C ASP A 64 0.64 -8.81 4.76
N TRP A 65 0.60 -9.89 4.00
CA TRP A 65 -0.44 -10.18 3.03
C TRP A 65 -1.78 -10.59 3.68
N ASP A 66 -1.70 -11.14 4.88
CA ASP A 66 -2.78 -11.67 5.72
C ASP A 66 -3.16 -10.71 6.86
N SER A 67 -2.84 -9.43 6.71
CA SER A 67 -3.31 -8.41 7.66
C SER A 67 -4.70 -7.89 7.30
N SER A 68 -5.60 -7.87 8.29
CA SER A 68 -6.95 -7.29 8.19
C SER A 68 -6.92 -5.80 7.82
N GLY A 69 -5.81 -5.11 8.13
CA GLY A 69 -5.60 -3.69 7.88
C GLY A 69 -4.98 -3.32 6.52
N SER A 70 -4.67 -4.30 5.65
CA SER A 70 -3.87 -4.09 4.43
C SER A 70 -4.32 -2.89 3.58
N THR A 71 -5.60 -2.84 3.22
CA THR A 71 -6.16 -1.74 2.41
C THR A 71 -6.08 -0.39 3.14
N THR A 72 -6.46 -0.38 4.42
CA THR A 72 -6.54 0.84 5.23
C THR A 72 -5.17 1.45 5.44
N ILE A 73 -4.18 0.65 5.85
CA ILE A 73 -2.84 1.13 6.14
C ILE A 73 -2.11 1.51 4.85
N THR A 74 -2.21 0.70 3.79
CA THR A 74 -1.57 1.02 2.50
C THR A 74 -2.09 2.34 1.94
N THR A 75 -3.41 2.57 1.99
CA THR A 75 -4.01 3.83 1.55
C THR A 75 -3.59 5.01 2.44
N ALA A 76 -3.47 4.79 3.76
CA ALA A 76 -3.01 5.82 4.69
C ALA A 76 -1.53 6.19 4.44
N ALA A 77 -0.65 5.20 4.25
CA ALA A 77 0.76 5.41 3.92
C ALA A 77 0.90 6.17 2.59
N LEU A 78 0.15 5.80 1.56
CA LEU A 78 0.09 6.54 0.29
C LEU A 78 -0.40 7.98 0.47
N LYS A 79 -1.45 8.21 1.26
CA LYS A 79 -1.97 9.56 1.53
C LYS A 79 -0.92 10.45 2.19
N VAL A 80 -0.13 9.91 3.13
CA VAL A 80 0.95 10.68 3.78
C VAL A 80 2.13 10.87 2.82
N ALA A 81 2.54 9.81 2.10
CA ALA A 81 3.63 9.86 1.15
C ALA A 81 3.41 10.92 0.06
N LEU A 82 2.21 10.97 -0.51
CA LEU A 82 1.83 11.93 -1.56
C LEU A 82 1.77 13.38 -1.09
N LYS A 83 1.76 13.66 0.23
CA LYS A 83 1.95 15.03 0.74
C LYS A 83 3.41 15.50 0.65
N SER A 84 4.35 14.56 0.56
CA SER A 84 5.79 14.82 0.56
C SER A 84 6.41 14.83 -0.84
N VAL A 85 5.63 14.53 -1.88
CA VAL A 85 6.10 14.46 -3.27
C VAL A 85 5.23 15.31 -4.18
N ASP A 86 5.84 16.00 -5.14
CA ASP A 86 5.14 16.86 -6.09
C ASP A 86 4.94 16.16 -7.44
N VAL A 87 4.02 15.20 -7.47
CA VAL A 87 3.75 14.34 -8.64
C VAL A 87 2.34 14.50 -9.21
N GLY A 88 1.56 15.45 -8.70
CA GLY A 88 0.18 15.69 -9.16
C GLY A 88 -0.85 14.61 -8.79
N ILE A 89 -0.52 13.66 -7.89
CA ILE A 89 -1.42 12.60 -7.42
C ILE A 89 -1.89 12.92 -6.00
N LYS A 90 -3.18 12.69 -5.71
CA LYS A 90 -3.75 12.78 -4.35
C LYS A 90 -4.60 11.56 -4.03
N VAL A 91 -4.52 11.11 -2.78
CA VAL A 91 -5.40 10.07 -2.24
C VAL A 91 -6.52 10.74 -1.45
N VAL A 92 -7.76 10.49 -1.89
CA VAL A 92 -8.98 10.86 -1.19
C VAL A 92 -9.60 9.59 -0.62
N GLY A 93 -10.05 9.64 0.64
CA GLY A 93 -10.75 8.51 1.25
C GLY A 93 -12.10 8.24 0.56
N GLY A 94 -12.84 7.22 1.00
CA GLY A 94 -14.11 6.81 0.35
C GLY A 94 -15.21 7.88 0.28
N LYS A 95 -15.07 8.99 1.00
CA LYS A 95 -15.99 10.15 0.94
C LYS A 95 -15.55 11.23 -0.05
N GLY A 96 -14.44 11.05 -0.77
CA GLY A 96 -13.92 12.03 -1.73
C GLY A 96 -13.47 13.37 -1.14
N SER A 97 -13.47 13.52 0.18
CA SER A 97 -13.14 14.79 0.84
C SER A 97 -11.62 15.02 0.87
N MET A 98 -11.21 16.22 0.48
CA MET A 98 -9.82 16.70 0.56
C MET A 98 -9.47 17.35 1.91
N ARG A 99 -10.24 17.07 2.98
CA ARG A 99 -9.86 17.47 4.35
C ARG A 99 -8.49 16.91 4.76
#